data_AF-A0A847U9R8-F1
#
_entry.id   AF-A0A847U9R8-F1
#
_cell.length_a   1.000
_cell.length_b   1.000
_cell.length_c   1.000
_cell.angle_alpha   90.00
_cell.angle_beta   90.00
_cell.angle_gamma   90.00
#
_symmetry.space_group_name_H-M   'P 1'
#
loop_
_entity.id
_entity.type
_entity.pdbx_description
1 polymer ?
#
loop_
_entity_poly.entity_id
_entity_poly.type
_entity_poly.pdbx_seq_one_letter_code
_entity_poly.pdbx_strand_id
1 'polypeptide(L)'
;MLEAMPEIEITDTQQADLTSVREDLEDAFIETYGHIRTQDVVAYLLDTYTPPDRLEDEQNLSRPDYERIAAAEYPELQRIASNVPEVPGSGIEADEMRGKLLSALGTSELATRLADIESDTSASEGTEERGTGPDESGETPSNGHGGAQGGAPAQTGPASAAVETDDAAEPDESANNTPGDTLSVANRLLTEHDEKWTRSDENDEPYEVTLPDGSTVSARTKDDVRKLLFQNY
;
A
#
# COMPACT_ATOMS: atom_id res chain seq x y z
N MET A 1 16.69 27.18 26.38
CA MET A 1 15.37 27.21 25.70
C MET A 1 15.26 25.84 25.05
N LEU A 2 14.49 24.92 25.65
CA LEU A 2 14.30 23.59 25.07
C LEU A 2 13.34 23.78 23.90
N GLU A 3 13.84 23.70 22.66
CA GLU A 3 12.97 23.63 21.48
C GLU A 3 12.06 22.41 21.65
N ALA A 4 10.74 22.64 21.70
CA ALA A 4 9.77 21.57 21.68
C ALA A 4 9.95 20.81 20.37
N MET A 5 10.11 19.50 20.45
CA MET A 5 10.24 18.68 19.24
C MET A 5 8.94 18.78 18.44
N PRO A 6 9.01 19.06 17.13
CA PRO A 6 7.82 19.12 16.30
C PRO A 6 7.12 17.75 16.29
N GLU A 7 5.81 17.77 16.48
CA GLU A 7 4.96 16.58 16.42
C GLU A 7 4.45 16.38 14.99
N ILE A 8 4.42 15.12 14.54
CA ILE A 8 3.90 14.72 13.22
C ILE A 8 2.80 13.69 13.47
N GLU A 9 1.60 13.96 12.97
CA GLU A 9 0.50 13.01 12.95
C GLU A 9 0.72 12.00 11.81
N ILE A 10 0.58 10.71 12.12
CA ILE A 10 0.70 9.62 11.15
C ILE A 10 -0.58 8.80 11.11
N THR A 11 -0.83 8.12 10.01
CA THR A 11 -1.99 7.22 9.89
C THR A 11 -1.73 5.91 10.64
N ASP A 12 -2.80 5.19 11.00
CA ASP A 12 -2.69 3.86 11.62
C ASP A 12 -1.90 2.87 10.74
N THR A 13 -2.05 2.96 9.41
CA THR A 13 -1.28 2.15 8.46
C THR A 13 0.21 2.48 8.55
N GLN A 14 0.58 3.76 8.55
CA GLN A 14 1.98 4.18 8.69
C GLN A 14 2.56 3.74 10.04
N GLN A 15 1.76 3.76 11.11
CA GLN A 15 2.16 3.27 12.42
C GLN A 15 2.39 1.76 12.41
N ALA A 16 1.53 0.99 11.72
CA ALA A 16 1.70 -0.44 11.54
C ALA A 16 2.97 -0.75 10.73
N ASP A 17 3.21 -0.03 9.64
CA ASP A 17 4.40 -0.19 8.80
C ASP A 17 5.68 0.10 9.59
N LEU A 18 5.72 1.20 10.35
CA LEU A 18 6.84 1.53 11.23
C LEU A 18 7.06 0.49 12.34
N THR A 19 5.98 -0.14 12.82
CA THR A 19 6.06 -1.22 13.81
C THR A 19 6.66 -2.48 13.20
N SER A 20 6.27 -2.84 11.98
CA SER A 20 6.87 -3.96 11.26
C SER A 20 8.36 -3.75 11.05
N VAL A 21 8.76 -2.56 10.57
CA VAL A 21 10.19 -2.24 10.38
C VAL A 21 10.94 -2.28 11.71
N ARG A 22 10.32 -1.81 12.81
CA ARG A 22 10.92 -1.91 14.14
C ARG A 22 11.20 -3.36 14.52
N GLU A 23 10.22 -4.25 14.36
CA GLU A 23 10.34 -5.67 14.71
C GLU A 23 11.44 -6.36 13.89
N ASP A 24 11.51 -6.07 12.59
CA ASP A 24 12.58 -6.57 11.71
C ASP A 24 13.98 -6.11 12.17
N LEU A 25 14.10 -4.83 12.56
CA LEU A 25 15.36 -4.27 13.07
C LEU A 25 15.70 -4.84 14.45
N GLU A 26 14.71 -5.08 15.30
CA GLU A 26 14.91 -5.70 16.61
C GLU A 26 15.45 -7.12 16.44
N ASP A 27 14.80 -7.95 15.60
CA ASP A 27 15.25 -9.32 15.33
C ASP A 27 16.67 -9.35 14.71
N ALA A 28 16.95 -8.43 13.79
CA ALA A 28 18.22 -8.40 13.06
C ALA A 28 19.41 -7.88 13.89
N PHE A 29 19.20 -6.87 14.74
CA PHE A 29 20.30 -6.12 15.39
C PHE A 29 20.29 -6.15 16.91
N ILE A 30 19.18 -6.56 17.52
CA ILE A 30 18.99 -6.50 18.95
C ILE A 30 18.73 -7.90 19.50
N GLU A 31 19.70 -8.40 20.26
CA GLU A 31 19.51 -9.65 20.99
C GLU A 31 18.52 -9.47 22.17
N THR A 32 18.29 -10.55 22.92
CA THR A 32 17.22 -10.83 23.90
C THR A 32 16.72 -9.72 24.85
N TYR A 33 17.41 -8.58 25.01
CA TYR A 33 17.08 -7.56 26.01
C TYR A 33 17.08 -6.11 25.53
N GLY A 34 17.18 -5.84 24.22
CA GLY A 34 17.02 -4.47 23.73
C GLY A 34 15.66 -4.25 23.05
N HIS A 35 15.31 -2.98 22.90
CA HIS A 35 14.18 -2.53 22.09
C HIS A 35 14.58 -1.29 21.31
N ILE A 36 14.00 -1.12 20.14
CA ILE A 36 14.24 0.02 19.25
C ILE A 36 13.09 1.00 19.41
N ARG A 37 13.40 2.29 19.54
CA ARG A 37 12.35 3.32 19.60
C ARG A 37 11.89 3.65 18.20
N THR A 38 10.65 4.11 18.06
CA THR A 38 10.13 4.59 16.75
C THR A 38 11.03 5.67 16.14
N GLN A 39 11.64 6.52 16.97
CA GLN A 39 12.58 7.55 16.53
C GLN A 39 13.83 6.95 15.87
N ASP A 40 14.33 5.83 16.39
CA ASP A 40 15.51 5.14 15.85
C ASP A 40 15.18 4.47 14.51
N VAL A 41 13.95 3.93 14.37
CA VAL A 41 13.45 3.41 13.09
C VAL A 41 13.39 4.51 12.04
N VAL A 42 12.83 5.67 12.38
CA VAL A 42 12.77 6.81 11.45
C VAL A 42 14.19 7.28 11.10
N ALA A 43 15.11 7.35 12.07
CA ALA A 43 16.50 7.70 11.80
C ALA A 43 17.17 6.70 10.85
N TYR A 44 16.94 5.40 11.04
CA TYR A 44 17.42 4.36 10.14
C TYR A 44 16.87 4.52 8.72
N LEU A 45 15.56 4.75 8.57
CA LEU A 45 14.92 4.98 7.27
C LEU A 45 15.47 6.23 6.57
N LEU A 46 15.78 7.29 7.32
CA LEU A 46 16.38 8.50 6.76
C LEU A 46 17.86 8.31 6.38
N ASP A 47 18.62 7.51 7.13
CA ASP A 47 20.02 7.22 6.83
C ASP A 47 20.17 6.30 5.61
N THR A 48 19.22 5.38 5.44
CA THR A 48 19.15 4.45 4.29
C THR A 48 18.47 5.06 3.07
N TYR A 49 17.77 6.19 3.23
CA TYR A 49 17.14 6.87 2.11
C TYR A 49 18.20 7.38 1.14
N THR A 50 18.17 6.83 -0.07
CA THR A 50 18.97 7.35 -1.18
C THR A 50 18.08 8.26 -2.03
N PRO A 51 18.38 9.57 -2.11
CA PRO A 51 17.62 10.50 -2.93
C PRO A 51 17.60 10.06 -4.40
N PRO A 52 16.49 10.26 -5.13
CA PRO A 52 16.40 9.87 -6.53
C PRO A 52 17.52 10.47 -7.35
N ASP A 53 17.87 11.76 -7.15
CA ASP A 53 18.97 12.43 -7.86
C ASP A 53 20.33 11.71 -7.67
N ARG A 54 20.57 11.13 -6.49
CA ARG A 54 21.78 10.33 -6.24
C ARG A 54 21.69 8.92 -6.82
N LEU A 55 20.51 8.33 -6.83
CA LEU A 55 20.29 7.08 -7.58
C LEU A 55 20.59 7.28 -9.06
N GLU A 56 20.33 8.48 -9.61
CA GLU A 56 20.71 8.80 -10.99
C GLU A 56 22.22 8.78 -11.20
N ASP A 57 22.99 9.31 -10.25
CA ASP A 57 24.46 9.32 -10.31
C ASP A 57 25.09 7.94 -10.04
N GLU A 58 24.56 7.20 -9.06
CA GLU A 58 25.14 5.90 -8.61
C GLU A 58 24.77 4.75 -9.55
N GLN A 59 23.57 4.77 -10.14
CA GLN A 59 23.08 3.71 -11.02
C GLN A 59 23.08 4.13 -12.51
N ASN A 60 23.45 5.38 -12.82
CA ASN A 60 23.32 5.97 -14.17
C ASN A 60 21.88 5.85 -14.70
N LEU A 61 20.92 6.19 -13.84
CA LEU A 61 19.48 6.02 -14.06
C LEU A 61 18.74 7.32 -13.83
N SER A 62 18.44 8.07 -14.87
CA SER A 62 17.72 9.34 -14.68
C SER A 62 16.21 9.13 -14.64
N ARG A 63 15.45 10.00 -13.97
CA ARG A 63 13.98 10.04 -14.03
C ARG A 63 13.38 9.80 -15.44
N PRO A 64 13.86 10.41 -16.54
CA PRO A 64 13.41 10.12 -17.90
C PRO A 64 13.57 8.65 -18.31
N ASP A 65 14.52 7.90 -17.75
CA ASP A 65 14.70 6.48 -18.06
C ASP A 65 13.57 5.64 -17.47
N TYR A 66 13.15 5.93 -16.24
CA TYR A 66 11.98 5.30 -15.63
C TYR A 66 10.69 5.66 -16.40
N GLU A 67 10.54 6.92 -16.80
CA GLU A 67 9.40 7.38 -17.58
C GLU A 67 9.35 6.70 -18.96
N ARG A 68 10.50 6.58 -19.65
CA ARG A 68 10.62 5.88 -20.93
C ARG A 68 10.25 4.42 -20.81
N ILE A 69 10.72 3.72 -19.78
CA ILE A 69 10.35 2.32 -19.55
C ILE A 69 8.84 2.21 -19.30
N ALA A 70 8.28 3.08 -18.47
CA ALA A 70 6.85 3.06 -18.15
C ALA A 70 5.96 3.37 -19.37
N ALA A 71 6.39 4.30 -20.22
CA ALA A 71 5.68 4.69 -21.43
C ALA A 71 5.92 3.76 -22.63
N ALA A 72 6.89 2.84 -22.54
CA ALA A 72 7.23 1.94 -23.64
C ALA A 72 6.03 1.07 -24.03
N GLU A 73 5.72 1.10 -25.31
CA GLU A 73 4.60 0.39 -25.91
C GLU A 73 5.02 -1.02 -26.34
N TYR A 74 4.03 -1.90 -26.52
CA TYR A 74 4.25 -3.30 -26.88
C TYR A 74 5.22 -3.52 -28.07
N PRO A 75 5.13 -2.77 -29.19
CA PRO A 75 6.04 -2.98 -30.32
C PRO A 75 7.52 -2.72 -29.99
N GLU A 76 7.79 -1.74 -29.12
CA GLU A 76 9.15 -1.38 -28.71
C GLU A 76 9.73 -2.45 -27.80
N LEU A 77 8.94 -2.87 -26.80
CA LEU A 77 9.29 -3.97 -25.90
C LEU A 77 9.52 -5.27 -26.67
N GLN A 78 8.69 -5.56 -27.68
CA GLN A 78 8.81 -6.75 -28.53
C GLN A 78 10.12 -6.74 -29.34
N ARG A 79 10.53 -5.59 -29.88
CA ARG A 79 11.80 -5.45 -30.61
C ARG A 79 13.00 -5.74 -29.70
N ILE A 80 12.93 -5.31 -28.44
CA ILE A 80 13.98 -5.60 -27.45
C ILE A 80 13.94 -7.08 -27.04
N ALA A 81 12.76 -7.61 -26.70
CA ALA A 81 12.56 -9.00 -26.27
C ALA A 81 13.03 -10.01 -27.32
N SER A 82 12.89 -9.70 -28.61
CA SER A 82 13.39 -10.55 -29.70
C SER A 82 14.92 -10.76 -29.65
N ASN A 83 15.66 -9.84 -29.01
CA ASN A 83 17.11 -9.91 -28.83
C ASN A 83 17.51 -10.42 -27.43
N VAL A 84 16.55 -10.73 -26.55
CA VAL A 84 16.79 -11.22 -25.19
C VAL A 84 16.24 -12.64 -25.07
N PRO A 85 17.09 -13.68 -25.02
CA PRO A 85 16.64 -15.07 -25.07
C PRO A 85 15.77 -15.49 -23.88
N GLU A 86 15.90 -14.81 -22.74
CA GLU A 86 15.12 -15.08 -21.53
C GLU A 86 13.69 -14.53 -21.57
N VAL A 87 13.39 -13.63 -22.51
CA VAL A 87 12.07 -12.99 -22.61
C VAL A 87 11.34 -13.49 -23.87
N PRO A 88 10.12 -14.04 -23.72
CA PRO A 88 9.30 -14.37 -24.88
C PRO A 88 9.02 -13.13 -25.73
N GLY A 89 9.41 -13.18 -27.01
CA GLY A 89 9.14 -12.09 -27.96
C GLY A 89 7.67 -11.91 -28.35
N SER A 90 6.77 -12.80 -27.90
CA SER A 90 5.33 -12.68 -28.10
C SER A 90 4.55 -13.57 -27.12
N GLY A 91 3.23 -13.36 -27.04
CA GLY A 91 2.32 -14.20 -26.25
C GLY A 91 2.21 -13.83 -24.77
N ILE A 92 2.82 -12.72 -24.37
CA ILE A 92 2.72 -12.10 -23.06
C ILE A 92 2.26 -10.65 -23.23
N GLU A 93 1.63 -10.08 -22.22
CA GLU A 93 1.19 -8.68 -22.24
C GLU A 93 2.37 -7.70 -22.07
N ALA A 94 2.15 -6.42 -22.39
CA ALA A 94 3.19 -5.40 -22.36
C ALA A 94 3.80 -5.23 -20.95
N ASP A 95 2.97 -5.22 -19.91
CA ASP A 95 3.43 -5.07 -18.53
C ASP A 95 4.26 -6.28 -18.07
N GLU A 96 3.84 -7.50 -18.42
CA GLU A 96 4.61 -8.72 -18.15
C GLU A 96 5.94 -8.72 -18.90
N MET A 97 5.94 -8.29 -20.17
CA MET A 97 7.16 -8.16 -20.97
C MET A 97 8.12 -7.14 -20.37
N ARG A 98 7.61 -5.99 -19.92
CA ARG A 98 8.36 -4.95 -19.20
C ARG A 98 9.03 -5.53 -17.96
N GLY A 99 8.27 -6.24 -17.12
CA GLY A 99 8.80 -6.85 -15.89
C GLY A 99 9.90 -7.90 -16.15
N LYS A 100 9.71 -8.75 -17.17
CA LYS A 100 10.71 -9.74 -17.56
C LYS A 100 11.96 -9.09 -18.16
N LEU A 101 11.81 -8.05 -18.98
CA LEU A 101 12.94 -7.29 -19.52
C LEU A 101 13.72 -6.55 -18.42
N LEU A 102 13.03 -5.96 -17.45
CA LEU A 102 13.65 -5.36 -16.27
C LEU A 102 14.44 -6.38 -15.45
N SER A 103 13.92 -7.60 -15.32
CA SER A 103 14.61 -8.69 -14.60
C SER A 103 15.84 -9.20 -15.35
N ALA A 104 15.78 -9.30 -16.68
CA ALA A 104 16.86 -9.86 -17.50
C ALA A 104 17.97 -8.84 -17.83
N LEU A 105 17.61 -7.60 -18.16
CA LEU A 105 18.54 -6.56 -18.60
C LEU A 105 18.89 -5.55 -17.50
N GLY A 106 18.00 -5.37 -16.52
CA GLY A 106 18.04 -4.24 -15.60
C GLY A 106 17.43 -2.97 -16.22
N THR A 107 17.20 -1.97 -15.38
CA THR A 107 16.58 -0.69 -15.74
C THR A 107 17.42 0.13 -16.74
N SER A 108 18.74 0.23 -16.52
CA SER A 108 19.60 1.14 -17.31
C SER A 108 19.77 0.66 -18.75
N GLU A 109 20.04 -0.64 -18.92
CA GLU A 109 20.18 -1.25 -20.24
C GLU A 109 18.86 -1.24 -21.02
N LEU A 110 17.74 -1.50 -20.35
CA LEU A 110 16.42 -1.43 -20.97
C LEU A 110 16.10 -0.01 -21.46
N ALA A 111 16.33 0.99 -20.61
CA ALA A 111 16.13 2.40 -20.98
C ALA A 111 17.01 2.83 -22.15
N THR A 112 18.26 2.37 -22.17
CA THR A 112 19.21 2.64 -23.26
C THR A 112 18.73 2.05 -24.58
N ARG A 113 18.26 0.80 -24.59
CA ARG A 113 17.74 0.16 -25.81
C ARG A 113 16.44 0.79 -26.30
N LEU A 114 15.58 1.24 -25.39
CA LEU A 114 14.38 1.99 -25.77
C LEU A 114 14.77 3.32 -26.44
N ALA A 115 15.74 4.05 -25.88
CA ALA A 115 16.20 5.31 -26.46
C ALA A 115 16.82 5.13 -27.87
N ASP A 116 17.50 4.01 -28.10
CA ASP A 116 18.04 3.65 -29.43
C ASP A 116 16.91 3.40 -30.44
N ILE A 117 15.84 2.71 -30.03
CA ILE A 117 14.66 2.45 -30.86
C ILE A 117 13.89 3.73 -31.18
N GLU A 118 13.68 4.62 -30.21
CA GLU A 118 13.05 5.93 -30.41
C GLU A 118 13.83 6.76 -31.45
N SER A 119 15.16 6.71 -31.38
CA SER A 119 16.05 7.40 -32.31
C SER A 119 15.96 6.82 -33.73
N ASP A 120 15.91 5.49 -33.87
CA ASP A 120 15.73 4.78 -35.13
C ASP A 120 14.38 5.09 -35.79
N THR A 121 13.29 5.11 -35.01
CA THR A 121 11.95 5.49 -35.47
C THR A 121 11.94 6.93 -35.98
N SER A 122 12.53 7.86 -35.21
CA SER A 122 12.59 9.28 -35.56
C SER A 122 13.40 9.52 -36.85
N ALA A 123 14.42 8.69 -37.12
CA ALA A 123 15.19 8.76 -38.35
C ALA A 123 14.41 8.23 -39.58
N SER A 124 13.50 7.26 -39.39
CA SER A 124 12.69 6.70 -40.47
C SER A 124 11.53 7.61 -40.89
N GLU A 125 10.97 8.42 -39.99
CA GLU A 125 9.88 9.37 -40.30
C GLU A 125 10.36 10.67 -40.99
N GLY A 126 11.67 10.93 -41.00
CA GLY A 126 12.27 12.13 -41.61
C GLY A 126 12.49 12.09 -43.13
N THR A 127 12.09 11.02 -43.83
CA THR A 127 12.32 10.84 -45.28
C THR A 127 11.05 10.94 -46.12
N GLU A 128 10.02 11.67 -45.64
CA GLU A 128 8.93 12.10 -46.52
C GLU A 128 9.40 13.27 -47.38
N GLU A 129 9.94 12.89 -48.53
CA GLU A 129 10.35 13.70 -49.65
C GLU A 129 9.36 14.84 -49.93
N ARG A 130 9.92 16.04 -50.00
CA ARG A 130 9.31 17.30 -50.39
C ARG A 130 8.74 17.24 -51.82
N GLY A 131 7.60 16.55 -51.97
CA GLY A 131 6.76 16.57 -53.16
C GLY A 131 6.06 17.91 -53.28
N THR A 132 6.69 18.84 -54.00
CA THR A 132 6.10 20.13 -54.37
C THR A 132 5.05 19.91 -55.45
N GLY A 133 3.78 20.19 -55.15
CA GLY A 133 2.68 20.27 -56.11
C GLY A 133 1.63 21.27 -55.63
N PRO A 134 1.21 22.26 -56.44
CA PRO A 134 0.39 23.37 -55.96
C PRO A 134 -1.12 23.08 -56.01
N ASP A 135 -1.81 23.67 -55.04
CA ASP A 135 -3.12 24.36 -55.13
C ASP A 135 -4.20 23.80 -56.09
N GLU A 136 -5.31 23.31 -55.52
CA GLU A 136 -6.62 23.78 -55.97
C GLU A 136 -7.66 23.68 -54.84
N SER A 137 -8.23 24.83 -54.51
CA SER A 137 -9.36 25.02 -53.60
C SER A 137 -10.66 24.48 -54.21
N GLY A 138 -11.53 23.89 -53.39
CA GLY A 138 -12.88 23.50 -53.81
C GLY A 138 -13.84 23.31 -52.64
N GLU A 139 -14.51 24.40 -52.24
CA GLU A 139 -15.63 24.42 -51.30
C GLU A 139 -16.88 23.65 -51.82
N THR A 140 -17.51 22.89 -50.90
CA THR A 140 -18.94 22.53 -50.60
C THR A 140 -20.09 22.78 -51.63
N PRO A 141 -21.34 22.23 -51.53
CA PRO A 141 -22.01 21.55 -50.39
C PRO A 141 -23.05 20.42 -50.73
N SER A 142 -23.68 19.90 -49.66
CA SER A 142 -25.12 19.58 -49.48
C SER A 142 -25.86 18.41 -50.17
N ASN A 143 -26.83 17.90 -49.38
CA ASN A 143 -27.97 17.00 -49.62
C ASN A 143 -27.68 15.49 -49.72
N GLY A 144 -28.26 14.59 -48.92
CA GLY A 144 -29.43 14.69 -48.04
C GLY A 144 -30.50 13.69 -48.47
N HIS A 145 -30.51 12.48 -47.90
CA HIS A 145 -31.68 11.60 -47.71
C HIS A 145 -31.20 10.37 -46.91
N GLY A 146 -31.81 9.87 -45.84
CA GLY A 146 -33.15 10.07 -45.31
C GLY A 146 -33.68 8.71 -44.84
N GLY A 147 -34.10 8.61 -43.57
CA GLY A 147 -34.92 7.53 -43.02
C GLY A 147 -34.20 6.65 -41.99
N ALA A 148 -34.33 6.90 -40.68
CA ALA A 148 -35.48 6.53 -39.81
C ALA A 148 -35.52 5.01 -39.55
N GLN A 149 -35.65 4.43 -38.37
CA GLN A 149 -36.04 4.74 -36.99
C GLN A 149 -35.58 3.49 -36.19
N GLY A 150 -35.34 3.44 -34.88
CA GLY A 150 -35.86 4.15 -33.72
C GLY A 150 -35.78 3.16 -32.55
N GLY A 151 -35.59 3.65 -31.33
CA GLY A 151 -35.71 2.81 -30.13
C GLY A 151 -34.73 3.16 -29.01
N ALA A 152 -35.05 4.21 -28.27
CA ALA A 152 -34.62 4.40 -26.88
C ALA A 152 -35.90 4.46 -26.02
N PRO A 153 -35.85 4.47 -24.68
CA PRO A 153 -34.99 3.73 -23.75
C PRO A 153 -35.84 2.98 -22.70
N ALA A 154 -35.26 2.08 -21.91
CA ALA A 154 -35.90 1.66 -20.65
C ALA A 154 -34.88 1.28 -19.59
N GLN A 155 -35.08 1.91 -18.43
CA GLN A 155 -34.33 1.82 -17.19
C GLN A 155 -34.50 0.44 -16.55
N THR A 156 -33.42 -0.11 -15.97
CA THR A 156 -33.51 -1.09 -14.87
C THR A 156 -32.43 -0.76 -13.85
N GLY A 157 -32.86 -0.51 -12.60
CA GLY A 157 -31.97 -0.16 -11.49
C GLY A 157 -31.25 -1.38 -10.90
N PRO A 158 -30.29 -1.18 -9.99
CA PRO A 158 -29.64 -2.28 -9.29
C PRO A 158 -30.59 -2.84 -8.22
N ALA A 159 -30.83 -4.15 -8.28
CA ALA A 159 -31.50 -4.88 -7.22
C ALA A 159 -30.48 -5.28 -6.15
N SER A 160 -30.60 -4.70 -4.96
CA SER A 160 -29.97 -5.20 -3.75
C SER A 160 -30.58 -6.55 -3.39
N ALA A 161 -29.76 -7.60 -3.36
CA ALA A 161 -30.10 -8.88 -2.74
C ALA A 161 -29.25 -9.03 -1.48
N ALA A 162 -29.94 -8.94 -0.34
CA ALA A 162 -29.43 -9.37 0.95
C ALA A 162 -29.24 -10.89 0.93
N VAL A 163 -28.08 -11.36 1.42
CA VAL A 163 -27.91 -12.71 1.91
C VAL A 163 -27.44 -12.61 3.36
N GLU A 164 -28.39 -12.85 4.26
CA GLU A 164 -28.10 -13.29 5.62
C GLU A 164 -27.52 -14.71 5.52
N THR A 165 -26.42 -14.96 6.20
CA THR A 165 -26.04 -16.33 6.56
C THR A 165 -25.47 -16.26 7.97
N ASP A 166 -26.35 -16.67 8.89
CA ASP A 166 -26.12 -16.92 10.29
C ASP A 166 -25.45 -18.30 10.45
N ASP A 167 -24.60 -18.39 11.47
CA ASP A 167 -24.23 -19.58 12.24
C ASP A 167 -23.27 -20.62 11.63
N ALA A 168 -22.04 -20.64 12.14
CA ALA A 168 -21.58 -21.66 13.11
C ALA A 168 -20.05 -21.56 13.28
N ALA A 169 -19.65 -21.13 14.47
CA ALA A 169 -18.28 -21.14 14.94
C ALA A 169 -17.83 -22.58 15.25
N GLU A 170 -16.69 -22.99 14.70
CA GLU A 170 -15.88 -24.07 15.27
C GLU A 170 -14.67 -23.42 15.98
N PRO A 171 -14.33 -23.83 17.22
CA PRO A 171 -13.14 -23.36 17.89
C PRO A 171 -11.92 -24.10 17.33
N ASP A 172 -11.11 -23.42 16.53
CA ASP A 172 -9.74 -23.87 16.25
C ASP A 172 -8.85 -23.47 17.44
N GLU A 173 -8.55 -24.45 18.30
CA GLU A 173 -7.49 -24.35 19.29
C GLU A 173 -6.12 -24.36 18.60
N SER A 174 -5.73 -23.21 18.05
CA SER A 174 -4.35 -22.96 17.66
C SER A 174 -3.92 -21.60 18.21
N ALA A 175 -3.17 -21.67 19.31
CA ALA A 175 -2.58 -20.55 20.01
C ALA A 175 -1.78 -19.65 19.06
N ASN A 176 -2.36 -18.50 18.70
CA ASN A 176 -1.63 -17.38 18.13
C ASN A 176 -2.08 -16.10 18.83
N ASN A 177 -1.48 -15.83 19.99
CA ASN A 177 -1.74 -14.65 20.81
C ASN A 177 -1.29 -13.39 20.06
N THR A 178 -2.18 -12.86 19.22
CA THR A 178 -2.05 -11.53 18.62
C THR A 178 -2.32 -10.49 19.73
N PRO A 179 -1.63 -9.33 19.78
CA PRO A 179 -1.86 -8.31 20.82
C PRO A 179 -3.32 -7.83 20.92
N GLY A 180 -4.11 -7.93 19.85
CA GLY A 180 -5.56 -7.69 19.88
C GLY A 180 -6.36 -8.74 20.65
N ASP A 181 -5.88 -9.98 20.71
CA ASP A 181 -6.46 -11.08 21.49
C ASP A 181 -6.25 -10.85 22.99
N THR A 182 -5.04 -10.44 23.40
CA THR A 182 -4.78 -10.12 24.82
C THR A 182 -5.65 -8.96 25.32
N LEU A 183 -5.91 -7.94 24.49
CA LEU A 183 -6.80 -6.84 24.83
C LEU A 183 -8.28 -7.27 24.85
N SER A 184 -8.66 -8.22 23.98
CA SER A 184 -10.01 -8.79 23.93
C SER A 184 -10.29 -9.69 25.13
N VAL A 185 -9.34 -10.54 25.52
CA VAL A 185 -9.36 -11.33 26.77
C VAL A 185 -9.43 -10.40 27.98
N ALA A 186 -8.62 -9.34 27.98
CA ALA A 186 -8.57 -8.32 29.01
C ALA A 186 -9.87 -7.51 29.16
N ASN A 187 -10.60 -7.26 28.07
CA ASN A 187 -11.92 -6.63 28.12
C ASN A 187 -13.01 -7.62 28.52
N ARG A 188 -12.92 -8.89 28.07
CA ARG A 188 -13.82 -9.96 28.48
C ARG A 188 -13.79 -10.17 30.00
N LEU A 189 -12.62 -10.13 30.63
CA LEU A 189 -12.49 -10.26 32.08
C LEU A 189 -13.20 -9.13 32.86
N LEU A 190 -13.15 -7.90 32.33
CA LEU A 190 -13.87 -6.77 32.93
C LEU A 190 -15.39 -6.90 32.75
N THR A 191 -15.84 -7.44 31.62
CA THR A 191 -17.27 -7.68 31.36
C THR A 191 -17.81 -8.86 32.16
N GLU A 192 -17.02 -9.92 32.32
CA GLU A 192 -17.42 -11.12 33.07
C GLU A 192 -17.54 -10.85 34.58
N HIS A 193 -16.75 -9.93 35.10
CA HIS A 193 -16.77 -9.53 36.51
C HIS A 193 -17.33 -8.11 36.72
N ASP A 194 -18.22 -7.62 35.85
CA ASP A 194 -18.81 -6.28 36.00
C ASP A 194 -19.59 -6.11 37.32
N GLU A 195 -20.12 -7.21 37.86
CA GLU A 195 -20.74 -7.26 39.18
C GLU A 195 -19.76 -7.06 40.36
N LYS A 196 -18.45 -7.18 40.12
CA LYS A 196 -17.40 -7.10 41.15
C LYS A 196 -16.68 -5.76 41.15
N TRP A 197 -16.80 -4.95 40.10
CA TRP A 197 -16.16 -3.64 40.07
C TRP A 197 -17.15 -2.55 39.66
N THR A 198 -17.09 -1.42 40.34
CA THR A 198 -17.93 -0.26 40.04
C THR A 198 -17.07 0.95 39.71
N ARG A 199 -17.64 1.87 38.94
CA ARG A 199 -17.06 3.20 38.72
C ARG A 199 -17.70 4.16 39.72
N SER A 200 -16.90 4.70 40.61
CA SER A 200 -17.33 5.66 41.62
C SER A 200 -16.87 7.06 41.21
N ASP A 201 -17.79 8.00 41.01
CA ASP A 201 -17.46 9.38 40.65
C ASP A 201 -17.10 10.27 41.86
N GLU A 202 -17.02 9.67 43.06
CA GLU A 202 -16.88 10.38 44.35
C GLU A 202 -15.43 10.49 44.85
N ASN A 203 -14.48 9.72 44.29
CA ASN A 203 -13.09 9.65 44.76
C ASN A 203 -12.06 9.99 43.66
N ASP A 204 -10.85 10.37 44.07
CA ASP A 204 -9.68 10.54 43.19
C ASP A 204 -9.30 9.26 42.41
N GLU A 205 -9.75 8.10 42.90
CA GLU A 205 -9.63 6.79 42.26
C GLU A 205 -11.02 6.34 41.79
N PRO A 206 -11.33 6.48 40.48
CA PRO A 206 -12.70 6.37 39.99
C PRO A 206 -13.20 4.93 39.86
N TYR A 207 -12.39 3.93 40.17
CA TYR A 207 -12.76 2.52 40.08
C TYR A 207 -12.61 1.84 41.44
N GLU A 208 -13.53 0.94 41.78
CA GLU A 208 -13.50 0.18 43.03
C GLU A 208 -13.84 -1.28 42.75
N VAL A 209 -13.06 -2.21 43.31
CA VAL A 209 -13.19 -3.66 43.10
C VAL A 209 -13.50 -4.35 44.41
N THR A 210 -14.55 -5.16 44.42
CA THR A 210 -14.93 -6.06 45.51
C THR A 210 -14.17 -7.37 45.37
N LEU A 211 -13.30 -7.63 46.33
CA LEU A 211 -12.50 -8.84 46.44
C LEU A 211 -13.34 -10.02 46.98
N PRO A 212 -12.90 -11.28 46.78
CA PRO A 212 -13.60 -12.46 47.27
C PRO A 212 -13.59 -12.60 48.82
N ASP A 213 -12.72 -11.84 49.50
CA ASP A 213 -12.69 -11.71 50.96
C ASP A 213 -13.75 -10.73 51.51
N GLY A 214 -14.50 -10.06 50.61
CA GLY A 214 -15.53 -9.08 50.93
C GLY A 214 -15.01 -7.65 51.13
N SER A 215 -13.71 -7.40 50.96
CA SER A 215 -13.10 -6.07 51.03
C SER A 215 -13.24 -5.34 49.70
N THR A 216 -13.27 -4.00 49.73
CA THR A 216 -13.22 -3.18 48.51
C THR A 216 -11.89 -2.46 48.36
N VAL A 217 -11.36 -2.41 47.13
CA VAL A 217 -10.06 -1.79 46.80
C VAL A 217 -10.26 -0.77 45.68
N SER A 218 -9.79 0.44 45.89
CA SER A 218 -9.83 1.53 44.91
C SER A 218 -8.69 1.41 43.90
N ALA A 219 -8.97 1.84 42.67
CA ALA A 219 -8.08 1.75 41.52
C ALA A 219 -8.22 2.99 40.63
N ARG A 220 -7.08 3.41 40.05
CA ARG A 220 -7.01 4.60 39.22
C ARG A 220 -7.35 4.33 37.76
N THR A 221 -7.00 3.14 37.26
CA THR A 221 -7.20 2.75 35.86
C THR A 221 -7.94 1.43 35.75
N LYS A 222 -8.64 1.19 34.63
CA LYS A 222 -9.22 -0.13 34.32
C LYS A 222 -8.19 -1.26 34.26
N ASP A 223 -6.93 -0.94 33.96
CA ASP A 223 -5.83 -1.91 34.00
C ASP A 223 -5.53 -2.38 35.44
N ASP A 224 -5.56 -1.46 36.41
CA ASP A 224 -5.41 -1.78 37.82
C ASP A 224 -6.58 -2.63 38.33
N VAL A 225 -7.81 -2.31 37.91
CA VAL A 225 -9.00 -3.15 38.17
C VAL A 225 -8.81 -4.56 37.64
N ARG A 226 -8.32 -4.69 36.40
CA ARG A 226 -8.08 -5.98 35.76
C ARG A 226 -7.01 -6.78 36.51
N LYS A 227 -5.94 -6.13 36.95
CA LYS A 227 -4.89 -6.75 37.75
C LYS A 227 -5.43 -7.27 39.09
N LEU A 228 -6.31 -6.51 39.74
CA LEU A 228 -6.97 -6.92 40.97
C LEU A 228 -7.92 -8.11 40.76
N LEU A 229 -8.68 -8.11 39.65
CA LEU A 229 -9.53 -9.25 39.28
C LEU A 229 -8.68 -10.49 39.00
N PHE A 230 -7.67 -10.39 38.13
CA PHE A 230 -6.79 -11.51 37.75
C PHE A 230 -6.02 -12.11 38.94
N GLN A 231 -5.72 -11.31 39.97
CA GLN A 231 -5.01 -11.82 41.15
C GLN A 231 -5.95 -12.55 42.14
N ASN A 232 -7.26 -12.31 42.08
CA ASN A 232 -8.22 -12.76 43.09
C ASN A 232 -9.33 -13.68 42.55
N TYR A 233 -9.49 -13.77 41.22
CA TYR A 233 -10.46 -14.60 40.51
C TYR A 233 -9.79 -15.31 39.34
#